data_AF-A0A7J2Z1I4-F1
#
_entry.id   AF-A0A7J2Z1I4-F1
#
_cell.length_a   1.000
_cell.length_b   1.000
_cell.length_c   1.000
_cell.angle_alpha   90.00
_cell.angle_beta   90.00
_cell.angle_gamma   90.00
#
_symmetry.space_group_name_H-M   'P 1'
#
loop_
_entity.id
_entity.type
_entity.pdbx_description
1 polymer ?
#
loop_
_entity_poly.entity_id
_entity_poly.type
_entity_poly.pdbx_seq_one_letter_code
_entity_poly.pdbx_strand_id
1 'polypeptide(L)'
;MAKVCIVGKEQVKGANAIPVKEDIFINTIRSIKEFFKIAAGNELVVCLDHVEEAAKKRKEFESSIIKVVALVSVLAVIAVIISILNGNFSAVISSLLLVILLGLLLVIISLFKYYPALDFESSKLGMKVKKELELKEKKEKEQKGKKVENAETVQKNKK
;
A
#
# COMPACT_ATOMS: atom_id res chain seq x y z
N MET A 1 25.54 13.07 0.58
CA MET A 1 24.09 13.34 0.71
C MET A 1 23.64 12.86 2.09
N ALA A 2 22.74 13.57 2.76
CA ALA A 2 22.22 13.13 4.05
C ALA A 2 21.19 12.01 3.83
N LYS A 3 21.28 10.95 4.64
CA LYS A 3 20.29 9.87 4.68
C LYS A 3 19.26 10.20 5.74
N VAL A 4 17.98 10.23 5.36
CA VAL A 4 16.89 10.57 6.28
C VAL A 4 15.91 9.42 6.37
N CYS A 5 15.58 9.02 7.61
CA CYS A 5 14.57 8.00 7.85
C CYS A 5 13.19 8.53 7.50
N ILE A 6 12.44 7.86 6.63
CA ILE A 6 11.08 8.28 6.26
C ILE A 6 10.09 8.20 7.43
N VAL A 7 10.32 7.28 8.37
CA VAL A 7 9.44 7.04 9.52
C VAL A 7 9.80 7.98 10.67
N GLY A 8 11.04 7.90 11.14
CA GLY A 8 11.52 8.69 12.27
C GLY A 8 11.81 10.16 11.95
N LYS A 9 11.93 10.53 10.66
CA LYS A 9 12.33 11.87 10.18
C LYS A 9 13.71 12.35 10.65
N GLU A 10 14.48 11.47 11.29
CA GLU A 10 15.83 11.74 11.77
C GLU A 10 16.89 11.37 10.73
N GLN A 11 18.05 12.01 10.83
CA GLN A 11 19.21 11.66 10.01
C GLN A 11 19.81 10.34 10.48
N VAL A 12 19.98 9.39 9.56
CA VAL A 12 20.55 8.09 9.87
C VAL A 12 22.06 8.14 9.63
N LYS A 13 22.83 7.92 10.70
CA LYS A 13 24.30 7.77 10.62
C LYS A 13 24.66 6.29 10.53
N GLY A 14 25.37 5.89 9.47
CA GLY A 14 25.92 4.54 9.31
C GLY A 14 25.26 3.68 8.21
N ALA A 15 25.61 2.38 8.20
CA ALA A 15 25.21 1.41 7.17
C ALA A 15 23.93 0.61 7.51
N ASN A 16 23.31 0.88 8.67
CA ASN A 16 22.14 0.15 9.17
C ASN A 16 20.81 0.76 8.67
N ALA A 17 20.70 0.97 7.36
CA ALA A 17 19.51 1.54 6.73
C ALA A 17 19.21 0.86 5.40
N ILE A 18 17.93 0.65 5.12
CA ILE A 18 17.44 0.08 3.87
C ILE A 18 17.00 1.26 2.97
N PRO A 19 17.52 1.36 1.74
CA PRO A 19 17.10 2.41 0.82
C PRO A 19 15.65 2.23 0.42
N VAL A 20 14.96 3.34 0.21
CA VAL A 20 13.61 3.37 -0.35
C VAL A 20 13.75 3.27 -1.87
N LYS A 21 12.90 2.44 -2.49
CA LYS A 21 12.86 2.31 -3.94
C LYS A 21 12.44 3.64 -4.57
N GLU A 22 13.24 4.13 -5.52
CA GLU A 22 12.89 5.32 -6.27
C GLU A 22 11.83 4.99 -7.32
N ASP A 23 10.58 5.31 -6.99
CA ASP A 23 9.45 5.20 -7.91
C ASP A 23 9.18 6.56 -8.61
N ILE A 24 8.46 6.51 -9.73
CA ILE A 24 8.02 7.71 -10.49
C ILE A 24 7.36 8.73 -9.57
N PHE A 25 6.59 8.29 -8.57
CA PHE A 25 5.93 9.17 -7.61
C PHE A 25 6.92 9.98 -6.76
N ILE A 26 7.98 9.35 -6.26
CA ILE A 26 9.03 10.05 -5.49
C ILE A 26 9.77 11.03 -6.40
N ASN A 27 10.08 10.63 -7.63
CA ASN A 27 10.72 11.50 -8.60
C ASN A 27 9.86 12.72 -8.94
N THR A 28 8.56 12.54 -9.19
CA THR A 28 7.63 13.64 -9.43
C THR A 28 7.57 14.58 -8.23
N ILE A 29 7.48 14.06 -7.00
CA ILE A 29 7.47 14.91 -5.79
C ILE A 29 8.78 15.69 -5.66
N ARG A 30 9.93 15.06 -5.94
CA ARG A 30 11.22 15.76 -5.91
C ARG A 30 11.28 16.85 -6.99
N SER A 31 10.89 16.56 -8.22
CA SER A 31 10.85 17.54 -9.30
C SER A 31 9.96 18.74 -8.97
N ILE A 32 8.79 18.50 -8.37
CA ILE A 32 7.91 19.58 -7.90
C ILE A 32 8.61 20.39 -6.79
N LYS A 33 9.21 19.73 -5.79
CA LYS A 33 9.91 20.42 -4.69
C LYS A 33 11.12 21.22 -5.16
N GLU A 34 11.84 20.72 -6.16
CA GLU A 34 12.96 21.41 -6.81
C GLU A 34 12.46 22.63 -7.58
N PHE A 35 11.35 22.49 -8.30
CA PHE A 35 10.70 23.60 -9.00
C PHE A 35 10.31 24.74 -8.03
N PHE A 36 9.78 24.40 -6.86
CA PHE A 36 9.47 25.38 -5.80
C PHE A 36 10.69 25.85 -4.99
N LYS A 37 11.91 25.40 -5.32
CA LYS A 37 13.17 25.74 -4.62
C LYS A 37 13.17 25.43 -3.11
N ILE A 38 12.32 24.50 -2.66
CA ILE A 38 12.22 24.13 -1.23
C ILE A 38 13.35 23.17 -0.83
N ALA A 39 13.93 22.43 -1.79
CA ALA A 39 15.04 21.48 -1.69
C ALA A 39 14.92 20.34 -0.64
N ALA A 40 15.35 19.15 -1.05
CA ALA A 40 16.44 18.39 -0.40
C ALA A 40 16.67 17.09 -1.18
N GLY A 41 17.77 17.01 -1.93
CA GLY A 41 18.29 15.78 -2.59
C GLY A 41 18.83 14.76 -1.57
N ASN A 42 18.07 14.55 -0.50
CA ASN A 42 18.39 13.57 0.53
C ASN A 42 17.97 12.19 0.07
N GLU A 43 18.79 11.21 0.42
CA GLU A 43 18.48 9.81 0.18
C GLU A 43 17.47 9.36 1.25
N LEU A 44 16.31 8.89 0.78
CA LEU A 44 15.26 8.41 1.67
C LEU A 44 15.58 6.96 2.03
N VAL A 45 15.70 6.71 3.33
CA VAL A 45 16.01 5.38 3.86
C VAL A 45 15.02 5.02 4.97
N VAL A 46 15.03 3.77 5.39
CA VAL A 46 14.37 3.32 6.62
C VAL A 46 15.40 2.63 7.50
N CYS A 47 15.55 3.10 8.74
CA CYS A 47 16.44 2.46 9.71
C CYS A 47 15.82 1.17 10.24
N LEU A 48 16.66 0.23 10.69
CA LEU A 48 16.23 -1.12 11.09
C LEU A 48 15.09 -1.14 12.10
N ASP A 49 15.10 -0.23 13.08
CA ASP A 49 14.09 -0.13 14.13
C ASP A 49 12.69 0.20 13.59
N HIS A 50 12.61 0.85 12.43
CA HIS A 50 11.35 1.26 11.81
C HIS A 50 10.96 0.41 10.59
N VAL A 51 11.71 -0.64 10.25
CA VAL A 51 11.42 -1.48 9.08
C VAL A 51 10.10 -2.23 9.24
N GLU A 52 9.77 -2.70 10.43
CA GLU A 52 8.50 -3.39 10.69
C GLU A 52 7.30 -2.43 10.52
N GLU A 53 7.42 -1.21 11.03
CA GLU A 53 6.38 -0.19 10.87
C GLU A 53 6.21 0.22 9.39
N ALA A 54 7.33 0.38 8.67
CA ALA A 54 7.34 0.66 7.24
C ALA A 54 6.64 -0.45 6.43
N ALA A 55 6.96 -1.71 6.71
CA ALA A 55 6.32 -2.87 6.07
C ALA A 55 4.81 -2.92 6.36
N LYS A 56 4.41 -2.62 7.60
CA LYS A 56 2.99 -2.57 7.99
C LYS A 56 2.24 -1.47 7.23
N LYS A 57 2.77 -0.24 7.20
CA LYS A 57 2.16 0.89 6.48
C LYS A 57 2.03 0.59 4.98
N ARG A 58 3.04 -0.05 4.39
CA ARG A 58 3.00 -0.49 2.99
C ARG A 58 1.86 -1.47 2.73
N LYS A 59 1.72 -2.49 3.60
CA LYS A 59 0.66 -3.49 3.47
C LYS A 59 -0.74 -2.91 3.67
N GLU A 60 -0.90 -1.95 4.59
CA GLU A 60 -2.15 -1.21 4.79
C GLU A 60 -2.52 -0.39 3.56
N PHE A 61 -1.55 0.27 2.93
CA PHE A 61 -1.74 0.98 1.67
C PHE A 61 -2.17 0.05 0.54
N GLU A 62 -1.48 -1.07 0.34
CA GLU A 62 -1.82 -2.06 -0.69
C GLU A 62 -3.23 -2.64 -0.47
N SER A 63 -3.57 -3.00 0.77
CA SER A 63 -4.91 -3.48 1.10
C SER A 63 -5.97 -2.41 0.84
N SER A 64 -5.67 -1.14 1.12
CA SER A 64 -6.60 -0.04 0.87
C SER A 64 -6.84 0.16 -0.62
N ILE A 65 -5.80 0.12 -1.46
CA ILE A 65 -5.95 0.18 -2.92
C ILE A 65 -6.80 -0.98 -3.43
N ILE A 66 -6.51 -2.22 -3.00
CA ILE A 66 -7.26 -3.40 -3.43
C ILE A 66 -8.74 -3.24 -3.08
N LYS A 67 -9.06 -2.76 -1.88
CA LYS A 67 -10.45 -2.50 -1.45
C LYS A 67 -11.11 -1.42 -2.31
N VAL A 68 -10.40 -0.33 -2.63
CA VAL A 68 -10.91 0.73 -3.49
C VAL A 68 -11.19 0.21 -4.89
N VAL A 69 -10.26 -0.54 -5.49
CA VAL A 69 -10.44 -1.13 -6.82
C VAL A 69 -11.63 -2.10 -6.84
N ALA A 70 -11.76 -2.96 -5.82
CA ALA A 70 -12.89 -3.87 -5.69
C ALA A 70 -14.23 -3.13 -5.51
N LEU A 71 -14.24 -2.04 -4.74
CA LEU A 71 -15.44 -1.21 -4.58
C LEU A 71 -15.86 -0.56 -5.90
N VAL A 72 -14.90 0.05 -6.61
CA VAL A 72 -15.14 0.72 -7.90
C VAL A 72 -15.62 -0.28 -8.95
N SER A 73 -15.06 -1.49 -8.99
CA SER A 73 -15.51 -2.52 -9.95
C SER A 73 -16.94 -2.97 -9.69
N VAL A 74 -17.32 -3.18 -8.42
CA VAL A 74 -18.70 -3.51 -8.04
C VAL A 74 -19.66 -2.37 -8.41
N LEU A 75 -19.29 -1.12 -8.12
CA LEU A 75 -20.10 0.05 -8.49
C LEU A 75 -20.27 0.19 -10.01
N ALA A 76 -19.22 -0.10 -10.80
CA ALA A 76 -19.30 -0.07 -12.26
C ALA A 76 -20.31 -1.09 -12.79
N VAL A 77 -20.28 -2.32 -12.28
CA VAL A 77 -21.23 -3.37 -12.67
C VAL A 77 -22.66 -2.97 -12.33
N ILE A 78 -22.90 -2.45 -11.11
CA ILE A 78 -24.22 -1.99 -10.68
C ILE A 78 -24.72 -0.86 -11.59
N ALA A 79 -23.87 0.12 -11.89
CA ALA A 79 -24.22 1.26 -12.74
C ALA A 79 -24.66 0.82 -14.15
N VAL A 80 -23.97 -0.18 -14.72
CA VAL A 80 -24.32 -0.76 -16.02
C VAL A 80 -25.66 -1.49 -15.96
N ILE A 81 -25.88 -2.33 -14.94
CA ILE A 81 -27.15 -3.08 -14.77
C ILE A 81 -28.34 -2.12 -14.65
N ILE A 82 -28.23 -1.08 -13.81
CA ILE A 82 -29.30 -0.07 -13.64
C ILE A 82 -29.57 0.66 -14.95
N SER A 83 -28.52 1.01 -15.70
CA SER A 83 -28.66 1.73 -16.97
C SER A 83 -29.35 0.88 -18.05
N ILE A 84 -29.06 -0.43 -18.09
CA ILE A 84 -29.72 -1.38 -19.00
C ILE A 84 -31.20 -1.55 -18.63
N LEU A 85 -31.52 -1.70 -17.33
CA LEU A 85 -32.90 -1.85 -16.85
C LEU A 85 -33.78 -0.64 -17.19
N ASN A 86 -33.19 0.56 -17.22
CA ASN A 86 -33.89 1.79 -17.61
C ASN A 86 -34.05 1.96 -19.14
N GLY A 87 -33.52 1.04 -19.96
CA GLY A 87 -33.61 1.09 -21.42
C GLY A 87 -32.89 2.28 -22.07
N ASN A 88 -32.05 3.00 -21.32
CA ASN A 88 -31.39 4.22 -21.77
C ASN A 88 -29.90 3.96 -22.03
N PHE A 89 -29.55 3.65 -23.27
CA PHE A 89 -28.17 3.42 -23.69
C PHE A 89 -27.26 4.64 -23.51
N SER A 90 -27.80 5.86 -23.63
CA SER A 90 -27.02 7.08 -23.36
C SER A 90 -26.66 7.20 -21.88
N ALA A 91 -27.51 6.70 -20.98
CA ALA A 91 -27.22 6.70 -19.54
C ALA A 91 -26.10 5.71 -19.16
N VAL A 92 -25.87 4.67 -19.96
CA VAL A 92 -24.74 3.74 -19.76
C VAL A 92 -23.42 4.47 -19.87
N ILE A 93 -23.23 5.29 -20.91
CA ILE A 93 -21.98 6.03 -21.14
C ILE A 93 -21.75 7.05 -20.03
N SER A 94 -22.79 7.83 -19.68
CA SER A 94 -22.70 8.85 -18.63
C SER A 94 -22.43 8.23 -17.25
N SER A 95 -23.06 7.10 -16.93
CA SER A 95 -22.85 6.41 -15.65
C SER A 95 -21.46 5.79 -15.57
N LEU A 96 -20.95 5.21 -16.66
CA LEU A 96 -19.58 4.69 -16.72
C LEU A 96 -18.55 5.81 -16.50
N LEU A 97 -18.74 6.95 -17.17
CA LEU A 97 -17.87 8.12 -17.02
C LEU A 97 -17.85 8.62 -15.57
N LEU A 98 -19.02 8.66 -14.92
CA LEU A 98 -19.14 9.07 -13.51
C LEU A 98 -18.45 8.10 -12.56
N VAL A 99 -18.58 6.78 -12.78
CA VAL A 99 -17.87 5.76 -11.98
C VAL A 99 -16.37 5.85 -12.19
N ILE A 100 -15.90 6.09 -13.42
CA ILE A 100 -14.48 6.30 -13.72
C ILE A 100 -13.96 7.54 -12.99
N LEU A 101 -14.69 8.66 -13.05
CA LEU A 101 -14.31 9.90 -12.38
C LEU A 101 -14.26 9.72 -10.86
N LEU A 102 -15.24 9.03 -10.29
CA LEU A 102 -15.28 8.69 -8.87
C LEU A 102 -14.12 7.77 -8.48
N GLY A 103 -13.83 6.75 -9.30
CA GLY A 103 -12.71 5.85 -9.10
C GLY A 103 -11.37 6.59 -9.14
N LEU A 104 -11.20 7.52 -10.09
CA LEU A 104 -10.02 8.39 -10.17
C LEU A 104 -9.86 9.23 -8.91
N LEU A 105 -10.94 9.84 -8.41
CA LEU A 105 -10.94 10.61 -7.18
C LEU A 105 -10.52 9.77 -5.97
N LEU A 106 -11.06 8.55 -5.84
CA LEU A 106 -10.69 7.63 -4.76
C LEU A 106 -9.22 7.20 -4.83
N VAL A 107 -8.69 6.97 -6.03
CA VAL A 107 -7.27 6.69 -6.24
C VAL A 107 -6.41 7.87 -5.79
N ILE A 108 -6.77 9.10 -6.17
CA ILE A 108 -6.07 10.33 -5.75
C ILE A 108 -6.07 10.45 -4.21
N ILE A 109 -7.22 10.22 -3.56
CA ILE A 109 -7.30 10.23 -2.10
C ILE A 109 -6.39 9.15 -1.49
N SER A 110 -6.31 7.97 -2.11
CA SER A 110 -5.42 6.90 -1.66
C SER A 110 -3.93 7.26 -1.82
N LEU A 111 -3.56 8.10 -2.79
CA LEU A 111 -2.18 8.58 -2.95
C LEU A 111 -1.69 9.41 -1.75
N PHE A 112 -2.57 10.08 -1.01
CA PHE A 112 -2.18 10.76 0.22
C PHE A 112 -1.70 9.78 1.31
N LYS A 113 -2.10 8.51 1.22
CA LYS A 113 -1.62 7.42 2.08
C LYS A 113 -0.51 6.59 1.44
N TYR A 114 0.06 7.06 0.33
CA TYR A 114 1.13 6.34 -0.35
C TYR A 114 2.32 6.13 0.59
N TYR A 115 2.78 4.89 0.64
CA TYR A 115 3.98 4.51 1.35
C TYR A 115 4.93 3.80 0.38
N PRO A 116 6.16 4.29 0.19
CA PRO A 116 7.04 3.78 -0.85
C PRO A 116 7.57 2.39 -0.52
N ALA A 117 7.92 1.64 -1.57
CA ALA A 117 8.50 0.31 -1.40
C ALA A 117 9.94 0.40 -0.89
N LEU A 118 10.35 -0.59 -0.10
CA LEU A 118 11.73 -0.72 0.36
C LEU A 118 12.54 -1.53 -0.67
N ASP A 119 13.75 -1.08 -0.97
CA ASP A 119 14.68 -1.81 -1.82
C ASP A 119 15.52 -2.77 -0.96
N PHE A 120 15.02 -3.99 -0.84
CA PHE A 120 15.68 -5.06 -0.09
C PHE A 120 16.79 -5.75 -0.87
N GLU A 121 16.90 -5.55 -2.20
CA GLU A 121 17.84 -6.27 -3.06
C GLU A 121 19.21 -5.61 -3.10
N SER A 122 19.25 -4.28 -2.98
CA SER A 122 20.50 -3.52 -2.98
C SER A 122 21.34 -3.67 -1.72
N SER A 123 20.84 -4.32 -0.65
CA SER A 123 21.61 -4.52 0.58
C SER A 123 21.55 -5.95 1.14
N LYS A 124 22.70 -6.49 1.55
CA LYS A 124 22.79 -7.78 2.28
C LYS A 124 21.93 -7.78 3.56
N LEU A 125 21.76 -6.62 4.18
CA LEU A 125 20.87 -6.39 5.31
C LEU A 125 19.40 -6.51 4.90
N GLY A 126 18.99 -5.89 3.78
CA GLY A 126 17.64 -5.97 3.24
C GLY A 126 17.17 -7.41 2.99
N MET A 127 18.03 -8.26 2.42
CA MET A 127 17.71 -9.68 2.21
C MET A 127 17.49 -10.46 3.52
N LYS A 128 18.26 -10.18 4.57
CA LYS A 128 18.07 -10.83 5.89
C LYS A 128 16.74 -10.40 6.51
N VAL A 129 16.46 -9.10 6.50
CA VAL A 129 15.23 -8.54 7.07
C VAL A 129 13.99 -9.02 6.30
N LYS A 130 14.06 -9.08 4.97
CA LYS A 130 12.97 -9.62 4.13
C LYS A 130 12.63 -11.07 4.52
N LYS A 131 13.64 -11.95 4.63
CA LYS A 131 13.43 -13.34 5.06
C LYS A 131 12.82 -13.45 6.45
N GLU A 132 13.24 -12.58 7.37
CA GLU A 132 12.72 -12.57 8.73
C GLU A 132 11.25 -12.12 8.79
N LEU A 133 10.89 -11.08 8.02
CA LEU A 133 9.51 -10.62 7.87
C LEU A 133 8.59 -11.68 7.26
N GLU A 134 9.05 -12.34 6.18
CA GLU A 134 8.30 -13.44 5.54
C GLU A 134 8.08 -14.62 6.50
N LEU A 135 9.07 -14.95 7.32
CA LEU A 135 8.96 -16.02 8.32
C LEU A 135 7.96 -15.65 9.42
N LYS A 136 7.97 -14.40 9.90
CA LYS A 136 6.99 -13.90 10.89
C LYS A 136 5.57 -13.95 10.33
N GLU A 137 5.35 -13.52 9.09
CA GLU A 137 4.03 -13.59 8.44
C GLU A 137 3.52 -15.04 8.30
N LYS A 138 4.37 -15.98 7.92
CA LYS A 138 3.98 -17.40 7.82
C LYS A 138 3.56 -17.95 9.17
N LYS A 139 4.33 -17.67 10.22
CA LYS A 139 4.01 -18.09 11.60
C LYS A 139 2.69 -17.48 12.10
N GLU A 140 2.43 -16.20 11.82
CA GLU A 140 1.15 -15.57 12.17
C GLU A 140 -0.04 -16.20 11.44
N LYS A 141 0.11 -16.53 10.15
CA LYS A 141 -0.95 -17.18 9.36
C LYS A 141 -1.24 -18.60 9.87
N GLU A 142 -0.21 -19.38 10.18
CA GLU A 142 -0.37 -20.73 10.76
C GLU A 142 -1.05 -20.69 12.14
N GLN A 143 -0.69 -19.72 12.99
CA GLN A 143 -1.33 -19.56 14.29
C GLN A 143 -2.79 -19.12 14.17
N LYS A 144 -3.12 -18.21 13.24
CA LYS A 144 -4.52 -17.82 12.99
C LYS A 144 -5.33 -18.97 12.43
N GLY A 145 -4.77 -19.78 11.52
CA GLY A 145 -5.43 -20.98 10.98
C GLY A 145 -5.80 -21.99 12.07
N LYS A 146 -4.83 -22.35 12.93
CA LYS A 146 -5.07 -23.27 14.07
C LYS A 146 -6.11 -22.75 15.06
N LYS A 147 -6.18 -21.42 15.24
CA LYS A 147 -7.16 -20.80 16.16
C LYS A 147 -8.59 -20.84 15.61
N VAL A 148 -8.75 -20.74 14.29
CA VAL A 148 -10.06 -20.86 13.62
C VAL A 148 -10.51 -22.32 13.58
N GLU A 149 -9.61 -23.25 13.29
CA GLU A 149 -9.91 -24.69 13.27
C GLU A 149 -10.34 -25.22 14.66
N ASN A 150 -9.66 -24.80 15.73
CA ASN A 150 -10.07 -25.09 17.11
C ASN A 150 -11.41 -24.45 17.48
N ALA A 151 -11.76 -23.28 16.95
CA ALA A 151 -13.05 -22.64 17.23
C ALA A 151 -14.21 -23.40 16.57
N GLU A 152 -14.02 -23.95 15.37
CA GLU A 152 -15.02 -24.78 14.68
C GLU A 152 -15.20 -26.15 15.34
N THR A 153 -14.14 -26.78 15.84
CA THR A 153 -14.25 -28.06 16.57
C THR A 153 -14.99 -27.91 17.90
N VAL A 154 -14.80 -26.79 18.60
CA VAL A 154 -15.51 -26.48 19.85
C VAL A 154 -17.00 -26.20 19.61
N GLN A 155 -17.39 -25.60 18.46
CA GLN A 155 -18.80 -25.41 18.12
C GLN A 155 -19.51 -26.71 17.70
N LYS A 156 -18.81 -27.65 17.05
CA LYS A 156 -19.39 -28.95 16.66
C LYS A 156 -19.67 -29.87 17.85
N ASN A 157 -18.87 -29.82 18.92
CA ASN A 157 -19.08 -30.63 20.14
C ASN A 157 -20.13 -30.05 21.11
N LYS A 158 -20.71 -28.87 20.82
CA LYS A 158 -21.76 -28.23 21.63
C LYS A 158 -23.19 -28.44 21.09
N LYS A 159 -23.34 -29.12 19.95
CA LYS A 159 -24.63 -29.56 19.39
C LYS A 159 -24.77 -31.06 19.58
#